data_AF-A0A535QD28-F1
#
_entry.id   AF-A0A535QD28-F1
#
_cell.length_a   1.000
_cell.length_b   1.000
_cell.length_c   1.000
_cell.angle_alpha   90.00
_cell.angle_beta   90.00
_cell.angle_gamma   90.00
#
_symmetry.space_group_name_H-M   'P 1'
#
loop_
_entity.id
_entity.type
_entity.pdbx_description
1 polymer ?
#
loop_
_entity_poly.entity_id
_entity_poly.type
_entity_poly.pdbx_seq_one_letter_code
_entity_poly.pdbx_strand_id
1 'polypeptide(L)'
;MAETIETTQAPASGELRQQIEAQLATCRDPEIGLDIMSLGLVYELILEDGGNVLVKMTLTAIGCPWAQDLFDEVKTKVEEVPGVNACTVELVYSPPWSADMMSEEAKMELGFL
;
A
#
# COMPACT_ATOMS: atom_id res chain seq x y z
N MET A 1 -5.47 0.91 30.43
CA MET A 1 -5.87 1.35 29.09
C MET A 1 -4.78 0.89 28.14
N ALA A 2 -4.85 -0.37 27.74
CA ALA A 2 -3.97 -1.00 26.77
C ALA A 2 -4.88 -2.02 26.08
N GLU A 3 -5.46 -1.63 24.96
CA GLU A 3 -6.24 -2.55 24.15
C GLU A 3 -5.24 -3.37 23.35
N THR A 4 -5.01 -4.56 23.90
CA THR A 4 -4.36 -5.69 23.25
C THR A 4 -5.13 -6.02 21.98
N ILE A 5 -4.51 -5.86 20.82
CA ILE A 5 -5.01 -6.48 19.59
C ILE A 5 -4.37 -7.85 19.50
N GLU A 6 -5.15 -8.85 19.92
CA GLU A 6 -4.90 -10.26 19.70
C GLU A 6 -5.38 -10.58 18.28
N THR A 7 -4.53 -11.10 17.40
CA THR A 7 -4.96 -11.88 16.23
C THR A 7 -3.97 -12.99 15.99
N THR A 8 -4.52 -14.20 15.88
CA THR A 8 -3.84 -15.48 15.84
C THR A 8 -3.77 -15.99 14.39
N GLN A 9 -2.67 -16.70 14.05
CA GLN A 9 -2.51 -17.77 13.03
C GLN A 9 -2.22 -17.45 11.53
N ALA A 10 -0.93 -17.53 11.13
CA ALA A 10 -0.30 -18.53 10.22
C ALA A 10 1.19 -18.18 9.95
N PRO A 11 2.14 -19.14 9.98
CA PRO A 11 3.56 -18.83 10.19
C PRO A 11 4.23 -18.28 8.92
N ALA A 12 5.12 -17.30 9.09
CA ALA A 12 5.97 -16.66 8.07
C ALA A 12 5.28 -15.68 7.09
N SER A 13 4.26 -16.08 6.33
CA SER A 13 3.75 -15.23 5.23
C SER A 13 2.84 -14.09 5.68
N GLY A 14 2.03 -14.29 6.74
CA GLY A 14 1.12 -13.27 7.25
C GLY A 14 1.83 -12.13 8.01
N GLU A 15 2.95 -12.43 8.66
CA GLU A 15 3.79 -11.43 9.34
C GLU A 15 4.56 -10.58 8.33
N LEU A 16 5.08 -11.19 7.27
CA LEU A 16 5.73 -10.46 6.18
C LEU A 16 4.76 -9.51 5.49
N ARG A 17 3.54 -9.99 5.20
CA ARG A 17 2.47 -9.17 4.63
C ARG A 17 2.19 -7.93 5.48
N GLN A 18 1.99 -8.11 6.79
CA GLN A 18 1.71 -7.01 7.71
C GLN A 18 2.86 -5.99 7.78
N GLN A 19 4.11 -6.45 7.75
CA GLN A 19 5.26 -5.54 7.70
C GLN A 19 5.28 -4.71 6.42
N ILE A 20 4.94 -5.33 5.29
CA ILE A 20 4.85 -4.63 4.00
C ILE A 20 3.68 -3.65 4.03
N GLU A 21 2.50 -4.05 4.50
CA GLU A 21 1.34 -3.17 4.65
C GLU A 21 1.66 -1.97 5.57
N ALA A 22 2.42 -2.20 6.65
CA ALA A 22 2.88 -1.14 7.54
C ALA A 22 3.87 -0.18 6.85
N GLN A 23 4.80 -0.69 6.03
CA GLN A 23 5.71 0.15 5.23
C GLN A 23 4.94 0.96 4.17
N LEU A 24 3.99 0.35 3.49
CA LEU A 24 3.12 1.01 2.50
C LEU A 24 2.31 2.14 3.14
N ALA A 25 1.86 1.98 4.38
CA ALA A 25 1.19 3.05 5.13
C ALA A 25 2.10 4.25 5.48
N THR A 26 3.42 4.09 5.38
CA THR A 26 4.37 5.21 5.53
C THR A 26 4.54 6.00 4.24
N CYS A 27 4.27 5.39 3.09
CA CYS A 27 4.29 6.04 1.79
C CYS A 27 3.04 6.91 1.64
N ARG A 28 3.27 8.23 1.58
CA ARG A 28 2.22 9.23 1.42
C ARG A 28 2.33 9.88 0.07
N ASP A 29 1.19 10.01 -0.59
CA ASP A 29 1.12 10.74 -1.84
C ASP A 29 1.38 12.23 -1.58
N PRO A 30 2.42 12.85 -2.18
CA PRO A 30 2.76 14.24 -1.93
C PRO A 30 1.75 15.24 -2.50
N GLU A 31 0.84 14.82 -3.39
CA GLU A 31 -0.22 15.70 -3.92
C GLU A 31 -1.45 15.73 -3.00
N ILE A 32 -1.88 14.57 -2.49
CA ILE A 32 -3.07 14.44 -1.64
C ILE A 32 -2.71 14.55 -0.15
N GLY A 33 -1.47 14.27 0.24
CA GLY A 33 -0.98 14.31 1.63
C GLY A 33 -1.41 13.12 2.49
N LEU A 34 -2.06 12.12 1.90
CA LEU A 34 -2.56 10.91 2.56
C LEU A 34 -1.78 9.67 2.13
N ASP A 35 -1.84 8.62 2.94
CA ASP A 35 -1.17 7.37 2.64
C ASP A 35 -1.89 6.56 1.55
N ILE A 36 -1.10 5.81 0.78
CA ILE A 36 -1.62 5.03 -0.36
C ILE A 36 -2.58 3.90 0.07
N MET A 37 -2.49 3.46 1.33
CA MET A 37 -3.38 2.44 1.90
C MET A 37 -4.75 3.05 2.22
N SER A 38 -4.80 4.18 2.93
CA SER A 38 -6.02 4.92 3.27
C SER A 38 -6.73 5.46 2.04
N LEU A 39 -5.98 5.84 1.01
CA LEU A 39 -6.54 6.23 -0.28
C LEU A 39 -7.16 5.05 -1.05
N GLY A 40 -6.86 3.81 -0.66
CA GLY A 40 -7.32 2.62 -1.37
C GLY A 40 -6.66 2.46 -2.74
N LEU A 41 -5.41 2.92 -2.88
CA LEU A 41 -4.67 2.79 -4.13
C LEU A 41 -4.09 1.39 -4.33
N VAL A 42 -3.85 0.67 -3.24
CA VAL A 42 -3.35 -0.72 -3.30
C VAL A 42 -4.53 -1.68 -3.44
N TYR A 43 -4.60 -2.37 -4.56
CA TYR A 43 -5.69 -3.32 -4.85
C TYR A 43 -5.35 -4.74 -4.41
N GLU A 44 -4.11 -5.17 -4.66
CA GLU A 44 -3.70 -6.54 -4.38
C GLU A 44 -2.22 -6.58 -4.02
N LEU A 45 -1.90 -7.40 -3.02
CA LEU A 45 -0.53 -7.71 -2.61
C LEU A 45 -0.36 -9.23 -2.70
N ILE A 46 0.53 -9.66 -3.57
CA ILE A 46 0.86 -11.06 -3.81
C ILE A 46 2.27 -11.32 -3.28
N LEU A 47 2.37 -12.28 -2.38
CA LEU A 47 3.65 -12.79 -1.86
C LEU A 47 3.93 -14.10 -2.56
N GLU A 48 4.97 -14.14 -3.39
CA GLU A 48 5.42 -15.34 -4.06
C GLU A 48 6.44 -16.12 -3.21
N ASP A 49 6.56 -17.42 -3.49
CA ASP A 49 7.56 -18.28 -2.88
C ASP A 49 8.99 -17.78 -3.21
N GLY A 50 9.79 -17.56 -2.16
CA GLY A 50 11.16 -17.03 -2.29
C GLY A 50 11.33 -15.54 -1.94
N GLY A 51 10.29 -14.90 -1.38
CA GLY A 51 10.35 -13.52 -0.89
C GLY A 51 10.10 -12.47 -1.97
N ASN A 52 9.59 -12.87 -3.14
CA ASN A 52 9.18 -11.91 -4.16
C ASN A 52 7.80 -11.33 -3.81
N VAL A 53 7.66 -10.02 -3.92
CA VAL A 53 6.40 -9.32 -3.62
C VAL A 53 5.94 -8.61 -4.88
N LEU A 54 4.69 -8.85 -5.26
CA LEU A 54 4.03 -8.13 -6.33
C LEU A 54 2.91 -7.28 -5.75
N VAL A 55 3.02 -5.96 -5.91
CA VAL A 55 2.06 -4.97 -5.43
C VAL A 55 1.31 -4.42 -6.63
N LYS A 56 0.02 -4.74 -6.74
CA LYS A 56 -0.87 -4.13 -7.73
C LYS A 56 -1.52 -2.91 -7.11
N MET A 57 -1.25 -1.76 -7.71
CA MET A 57 -1.82 -0.50 -7.26
C MET A 57 -2.29 0.33 -8.44
N THR A 58 -3.10 1.33 -8.13
CA THR A 58 -3.60 2.31 -9.09
C THR A 58 -3.14 3.71 -8.71
N LEU A 59 -3.42 4.71 -9.54
CA LEU A 59 -3.12 6.10 -9.28
C LEU A 59 -4.38 6.94 -9.26
N THR A 60 -4.37 7.98 -8.43
CA THR A 60 -5.40 9.01 -8.39
C THR A 60 -5.51 9.77 -9.72
N ALA A 61 -4.40 9.89 -10.46
CA ALA A 61 -4.34 10.57 -11.76
C ALA A 61 -3.52 9.79 -12.80
N ILE A 62 -4.07 9.66 -14.00
CA ILE A 62 -3.37 9.09 -15.15
C ILE A 62 -2.23 10.03 -15.56
N GLY A 63 -0.99 9.55 -15.44
CA GLY A 63 0.20 10.27 -15.92
C GLY A 63 0.78 11.30 -14.96
N CYS A 64 0.55 11.19 -13.65
CA CYS A 64 1.24 12.03 -12.68
C CYS A 64 2.76 11.72 -12.72
N PRO A 65 3.64 12.72 -12.95
CA PRO A 65 5.09 12.49 -13.05
C PRO A 65 5.71 11.97 -11.76
N TRP A 66 5.09 12.27 -10.61
CA TRP A 66 5.53 11.82 -9.28
C TRP A 66 5.10 10.41 -8.93
N ALA A 67 4.21 9.80 -9.72
CA ALA A 67 3.83 8.41 -9.51
C ALA A 67 5.02 7.45 -9.62
N GLN A 68 5.96 7.72 -10.54
CA GLN A 68 7.18 6.91 -10.67
C GLN A 68 8.07 6.99 -9.42
N ASP A 69 8.26 8.19 -8.86
CA ASP A 69 8.98 8.38 -7.60
C ASP A 69 8.29 7.65 -6.44
N LEU A 70 6.96 7.74 -6.37
CA LEU A 70 6.18 7.02 -5.35
C LEU A 70 6.33 5.50 -5.50
N PHE A 71 6.33 4.96 -6.72
CA PHE A 71 6.55 3.53 -6.95
C PHE A 71 7.96 3.09 -6.58
N ASP A 72 8.96 3.91 -6.87
CA ASP A 72 10.35 3.61 -6.52
C ASP A 72 10.56 3.67 -5.00
N GLU A 73 9.93 4.64 -4.33
CA GLU A 73 9.89 4.74 -2.86
C GLU A 73 9.20 3.51 -2.26
N VAL A 74 8.00 3.17 -2.71
CA VAL A 74 7.27 1.98 -2.26
C VAL A 74 8.11 0.74 -2.45
N LYS A 75 8.66 0.54 -3.65
CA LYS A 75 9.49 -0.62 -3.97
C LYS A 75 10.68 -0.71 -3.01
N THR A 76 11.41 0.40 -2.84
CA THR A 76 12.55 0.47 -1.92
C THR A 76 12.13 0.12 -0.49
N LYS A 77 11.03 0.71 0.00
CA LYS A 77 10.50 0.47 1.35
C LYS A 77 10.10 -0.98 1.57
N VAL A 78 9.49 -1.61 0.56
CA VAL A 78 9.11 -3.02 0.61
C VAL A 78 10.35 -3.91 0.59
N GLU A 79 11.36 -3.57 -0.22
CA GLU A 79 12.65 -4.28 -0.29
C GLU A 79 13.48 -4.12 1.00
N GLU A 80 13.27 -3.06 1.78
CA GLU A 80 13.86 -2.92 3.12
C GLU A 80 13.26 -3.89 4.16
N VAL A 81 12.12 -4.53 3.88
CA VAL A 81 11.47 -5.44 4.82
C VAL A 81 12.25 -6.77 4.89
N PRO A 82 12.64 -7.22 6.11
CA PRO A 82 13.36 -8.47 6.27
C PRO A 82 12.49 -9.68 5.85
N GLY A 83 12.88 -10.34 4.77
CA GLY A 83 12.14 -11.45 4.17
C GLY A 83 11.65 -11.17 2.75
N VAL A 84 11.72 -9.91 2.30
CA VAL A 84 11.55 -9.54 0.89
C VAL A 84 12.87 -9.69 0.16
N ASN A 85 12.83 -10.28 -1.02
CA ASN A 85 13.95 -10.49 -1.91
C ASN A 85 13.88 -9.54 -3.13
N ALA A 86 12.67 -9.35 -3.66
CA ALA A 86 12.41 -8.41 -4.75
C ALA A 86 11.00 -7.86 -4.66
N CYS A 87 10.82 -6.57 -4.92
CA CYS A 87 9.49 -5.95 -5.05
C CYS A 87 9.21 -5.56 -6.50
N THR A 88 8.03 -5.95 -7.00
CA THR A 88 7.50 -5.54 -8.30
C THR A 88 6.22 -4.74 -8.07
N VAL A 89 6.19 -3.51 -8.57
CA VAL A 89 4.98 -2.68 -8.52
C VAL A 89 4.33 -2.71 -9.90
N GLU A 90 3.09 -3.19 -9.95
CA GLU A 90 2.29 -3.25 -11.17
C GLU A 90 1.18 -2.21 -11.11
N LEU A 91 1.21 -1.26 -12.06
CA LEU A 91 0.21 -0.23 -12.16
C LEU A 91 -1.01 -0.74 -12.96
N VAL A 92 -2.14 -0.85 -12.27
CA VAL A 92 -3.43 -1.23 -12.86
C VAL A 92 -4.35 -0.01 -12.95
N TYR A 93 -4.89 0.22 -14.14
CA TYR A 93 -5.85 1.31 -14.40
C TYR A 93 -7.31 0.83 -14.37
N SER A 94 -7.52 -0.48 -14.25
CA SER A 94 -8.85 -1.10 -14.28
C SER A 94 -9.00 -2.01 -13.07
N PRO A 95 -10.00 -1.80 -12.19
CA PRO A 95 -11.00 -0.72 -12.22
C PRO A 95 -10.39 0.68 -11.97
N PRO A 96 -10.99 1.75 -12.53
CA PRO A 96 -10.53 3.11 -12.26
C PRO A 96 -10.72 3.43 -10.78
N TRP A 97 -9.70 4.03 -10.18
CA TRP A 97 -9.81 4.51 -8.81
C TRP A 97 -10.92 5.54 -8.67
N SER A 98 -11.59 5.55 -7.53
CA SER A 98 -12.58 6.56 -7.18
C SER A 98 -12.45 6.91 -5.71
N ALA A 99 -12.73 8.17 -5.36
CA ALA A 99 -12.68 8.65 -3.98
C ALA A 99 -13.61 7.87 -3.02
N ASP A 100 -14.57 7.11 -3.54
CA ASP A 100 -15.38 6.20 -2.73
C ASP A 100 -14.59 5.01 -2.16
N MET A 101 -13.46 4.64 -2.79
CA MET A 101 -12.55 3.59 -2.31
C MET A 101 -11.66 4.05 -1.16
N MET A 102 -11.67 5.34 -0.82
CA MET A 102 -10.96 5.86 0.34
C MET A 102 -11.58 5.33 1.64
N SER A 103 -10.73 5.11 2.64
CA SER A 103 -11.16 4.85 4.02
C SER A 103 -11.97 6.02 4.58
N GLU A 104 -12.85 5.75 5.56
CA GLU A 104 -13.70 6.80 6.17
C GLU A 104 -12.87 7.96 6.74
N GLU A 105 -11.70 7.66 7.30
CA GLU A 105 -10.72 8.62 7.81
C GLU A 105 -10.19 9.54 6.70
N ALA A 106 -9.82 8.96 5.54
CA ALA A 106 -9.34 9.73 4.39
C ALA A 106 -10.44 10.60 3.76
N LYS A 107 -11.69 10.12 3.73
CA LYS A 107 -12.85 10.92 3.30
C LYS A 107 -13.08 12.13 4.22
N MET A 108 -12.90 11.94 5.53
CA MET A 108 -13.03 13.01 6.53
C MET A 108 -11.93 14.07 6.41
N GLU A 109 -10.67 13.64 6.26
CA GLU A 109 -9.51 14.55 6.08
C GLU A 109 -9.64 15.42 4.81
N LEU A 110 -10.19 14.85 3.72
CA LEU A 110 -10.41 15.56 2.46
C LEU A 110 -11.72 16.36 2.42
N GLY A 111 -12.55 16.30 3.47
CA GLY A 111 -13.80 17.06 3.56
C GLY A 111 -14.92 16.55 2.66
N PHE A 112 -14.93 15.25 2.34
CA PHE A 112 -16.04 14.59 1.63
C PHE A 112 -17.25 14.30 2.54
N LEU A 113 -17.12 14.49 3.86
CA LEU A 113 -18.15 14.30 4.89
C LEU A 113 -18.28 15.55 5.77
#